data_AF-A0A2E9JI12-F1
#
_entry.id   AF-A0A2E9JI12-F1
#
_cell.length_a   1.000
_cell.length_b   1.000
_cell.length_c   1.000
_cell.angle_alpha   90.00
_cell.angle_beta   90.00
_cell.angle_gamma   90.00
#
_symmetry.space_group_name_H-M   'P 1'
#
loop_
_entity.id
_entity.type
_entity.pdbx_description
1 polymer ?
#
loop_
_entity_poly.entity_id
_entity_poly.type
_entity_poly.pdbx_seq_one_letter_code
_entity_poly.pdbx_strand_id
1 'polypeptide(L)'
;MDRNESSRLIEALKNGTVTVTFKKIITDEVRVMPCTLNPVVLEAYDIKSEIKDVNPETDHLAVWALDKEAWRSFRLSTVVGWEVL
;
A
#
# COMPACT_ATOMS: atom_id res chain seq x y z
N MET A 1 10.16 1.39 9.28
CA MET A 1 10.52 2.09 8.04
C MET A 1 10.94 3.50 8.38
N ASP A 2 12.06 3.97 7.81
CA ASP A 2 12.40 5.38 7.85
C ASP A 2 11.62 6.17 6.78
N ARG A 3 11.67 7.50 6.86
CA ARG A 3 10.89 8.39 5.98
C ARG A 3 11.20 8.20 4.49
N ASN A 4 12.47 7.97 4.14
CA ASN A 4 12.87 7.82 2.75
C ASN A 4 12.30 6.53 2.16
N GLU A 5 12.28 5.47 2.97
CA GLU A 5 11.68 4.19 2.58
C GLU A 5 10.16 4.32 2.36
N SER A 6 9.44 5.04 3.23
CA SER A 6 8.01 5.31 3.08
C SER A 6 7.70 6.06 1.78
N SER A 7 8.48 7.10 1.46
CA SER A 7 8.32 7.84 0.20
C SER A 7 8.54 6.94 -1.02
N ARG A 8 9.55 6.06 -1.00
CA ARG A 8 9.81 5.10 -2.10
C ARG A 8 8.67 4.10 -2.28
N LEU A 9 8.12 3.58 -1.18
CA LEU A 9 6.96 2.70 -1.22
C LEU A 9 5.76 3.40 -1.88
N ILE A 10 5.45 4.64 -1.49
CA ILE A 10 4.34 5.41 -2.05
C ILE A 10 4.55 5.67 -3.55
N GLU A 11 5.78 6.02 -3.95
CA GLU A 11 6.12 6.21 -5.37
C GLU A 11 5.96 4.92 -6.18
N ALA A 12 6.44 3.80 -5.66
CA ALA A 12 6.28 2.49 -6.29
C ALA A 12 4.81 2.10 -6.44
N LEU A 13 3.99 2.34 -5.41
CA LEU A 13 2.54 2.09 -5.46
C LEU A 13 1.84 2.94 -6.52
N LYS A 14 2.24 4.21 -6.68
CA LYS A 14 1.66 5.11 -7.70
C LYS A 14 2.07 4.73 -9.12
N ASN A 15 3.26 4.15 -9.29
CA ASN A 15 3.78 3.76 -10.61
C ASN A 15 3.41 2.34 -11.02
N GLY A 16 3.07 1.44 -10.10
CA GLY A 16 2.81 0.05 -10.43
C GLY A 16 2.12 -0.73 -9.32
N THR A 17 2.39 -2.03 -9.30
CA THR A 17 1.88 -2.94 -8.28
C THR A 17 3.00 -3.27 -7.31
N VAL A 18 2.70 -3.25 -6.02
CA VAL A 18 3.64 -3.55 -4.95
C VAL A 18 3.04 -4.61 -4.04
N THR A 19 3.85 -5.55 -3.61
CA THR A 19 3.49 -6.50 -2.57
C THR A 19 4.05 -6.00 -1.25
N VAL A 20 3.18 -5.69 -0.29
CA VAL A 20 3.58 -5.23 1.05
C VAL A 20 3.42 -6.36 2.05
N THR A 21 4.47 -6.59 2.83
CA THR A 21 4.46 -7.52 3.95
C THR A 21 4.46 -6.75 5.28
N PHE A 22 3.49 -7.02 6.14
CA PHE A 22 3.35 -6.34 7.43
C PHE A 22 2.88 -7.28 8.54
N LYS A 23 3.17 -6.93 9.79
CA LYS A 23 2.78 -7.70 10.97
C LYS A 23 1.51 -7.14 11.61
N LYS A 24 0.59 -8.03 11.96
CA LYS A 24 -0.60 -7.65 12.73
C LYS A 24 -0.24 -7.41 14.19
N ILE A 25 -0.48 -6.20 14.69
CA ILE A 25 -0.08 -5.76 16.06
C ILE A 25 -0.50 -6.72 17.17
N ILE A 26 -1.71 -7.30 17.08
CA ILE A 26 -2.28 -8.11 18.17
C ILE A 26 -1.77 -9.55 18.14
N THR A 27 -1.47 -10.11 16.97
CA THR A 27 -1.20 -11.55 16.81
C THR A 27 0.20 -11.87 16.29
N ASP A 28 1.03 -10.85 16.01
CA ASP A 28 2.31 -10.91 15.29
C ASP A 28 2.26 -11.64 13.94
N GLU A 29 1.05 -11.90 13.43
CA GLU A 29 0.84 -12.63 12.18
C GLU A 29 1.37 -11.79 11.01
N VAL A 30 2.27 -12.38 10.23
CA VAL A 30 2.81 -11.79 9.02
C VAL A 30 1.78 -11.96 7.90
N ARG A 31 1.39 -10.83 7.29
CA ARG A 31 0.47 -10.80 6.16
C ARG A 31 1.16 -10.19 4.97
N VAL A 32 0.90 -10.78 3.81
CA VAL A 32 1.35 -10.31 2.51
C VAL A 32 0.12 -9.78 1.77
N MET A 33 0.20 -8.57 1.26
CA MET A 33 -0.90 -7.90 0.57
C MET A 33 -0.41 -7.27 -0.73
N PRO A 34 -0.78 -7.81 -1.90
CA PRO A 34 -0.53 -7.15 -3.18
C PRO A 34 -1.48 -5.97 -3.31
N CYS A 35 -0.92 -4.78 -3.58
CA CYS A 35 -1.68 -3.55 -3.64
C CYS A 35 -1.12 -2.56 -4.66
N THR A 36 -1.93 -1.58 -5.00
CA THR A 36 -1.56 -0.54 -5.97
C THR A 36 -2.24 0.79 -5.65
N LEU A 37 -1.61 1.87 -6.12
CA LEU A 37 -2.16 3.21 -6.25
C LEU A 37 -1.96 3.72 -7.68
N ASN A 38 -1.71 2.83 -8.65
CA ASN A 38 -1.53 3.23 -10.03
C ASN A 38 -2.90 3.55 -10.64
N PRO A 39 -3.15 4.78 -11.11
CA PRO A 39 -4.45 5.17 -11.66
C PRO A 39 -4.88 4.32 -12.85
N VAL A 40 -3.94 3.85 -13.68
CA VAL A 40 -4.23 2.97 -14.83
C VAL A 40 -4.74 1.61 -14.36
N VAL A 41 -4.14 1.06 -13.30
CA VAL A 41 -4.60 -0.20 -12.72
C VAL A 41 -5.96 0.00 -12.06
N LEU A 42 -6.14 1.07 -11.28
CA LEU A 42 -7.43 1.39 -10.65
C LEU A 42 -8.56 1.57 -11.65
N GLU A 43 -8.30 2.24 -12.78
CA GLU A 43 -9.26 2.40 -13.87
C GLU A 43 -9.65 1.05 -14.50
N ALA A 44 -8.71 0.11 -14.63
CA ALA A 44 -8.99 -1.25 -15.07
C ALA A 44 -9.93 -2.03 -14.12
N TYR A 45 -9.99 -1.63 -12.83
CA TYR A 45 -10.94 -2.13 -11.84
C TYR A 45 -12.21 -1.26 -11.71
N ASP A 46 -12.45 -0.32 -12.64
CA ASP A 46 -13.57 0.64 -12.63
C ASP A 46 -13.58 1.61 -11.41
N ILE A 47 -12.41 1.84 -10.81
CA ILE A 47 -12.28 2.67 -9.61
C ILE A 47 -11.92 4.10 -10.01
N LYS A 48 -12.94 4.98 -10.04
CA LYS A 48 -12.78 6.42 -10.31
C LYS A 48 -12.43 7.23 -9.05
N SER A 49 -11.65 6.65 -8.14
CA SER A 49 -11.29 7.34 -6.89
C SER A 49 -10.13 8.29 -7.11
N GLU A 50 -10.30 9.55 -6.73
CA GLU A 50 -9.20 10.48 -6.56
C GLU A 50 -8.31 9.96 -5.44
N ILE A 51 -7.08 9.58 -5.76
CA ILE A 51 -6.06 9.25 -4.77
C ILE A 51 -5.76 10.55 -4.03
N LYS A 52 -6.45 10.78 -2.91
CA LYS A 52 -6.17 11.92 -2.03
C LYS A 52 -4.74 11.81 -1.52
N ASP A 53 -4.08 12.96 -1.47
CA ASP A 53 -2.66 13.12 -1.15
C ASP A 53 -2.19 12.14 -0.08
N VAL A 54 -1.41 11.15 -0.54
CA VAL A 54 -0.87 10.11 0.31
C VAL A 54 0.37 10.68 0.99
N ASN A 55 0.19 11.16 2.22
CA ASN A 55 1.27 11.78 2.97
C ASN A 55 2.18 10.71 3.60
N PRO A 56 3.51 10.71 3.33
CA PRO A 56 4.46 9.80 3.98
C PRO A 56 4.56 9.96 5.51
N GLU A 57 4.01 11.04 6.07
CA GLU A 57 3.95 11.30 7.51
C GLU A 57 2.75 10.64 8.21
N THR A 58 1.81 10.04 7.47
CA THR A 58 0.67 9.38 8.10
C THR A 58 1.06 8.01 8.63
N ASP A 59 0.60 7.68 9.84
CA ASP A 59 0.78 6.34 10.42
C ASP A 59 0.17 5.24 9.54
N HIS A 60 -0.92 5.57 8.85
CA HIS A 60 -1.70 4.65 8.03
C HIS A 60 -1.59 5.02 6.55
N LEU A 61 -1.38 4.01 5.72
CA LEU A 61 -1.36 4.12 4.27
C LEU A 61 -2.60 3.41 3.70
N ALA A 62 -3.46 4.14 2.99
CA ALA A 62 -4.60 3.57 2.27
C ALA A 62 -4.18 3.19 0.85
N VAL A 63 -4.48 1.95 0.44
CA VAL A 63 -4.12 1.38 -0.85
C VAL A 63 -5.26 0.51 -1.38
N TRP A 64 -5.28 0.28 -2.69
CA TRP A 64 -6.17 -0.70 -3.28
C TRP A 64 -5.53 -2.08 -3.17
N ALA A 65 -6.21 -3.01 -2.48
CA ALA A 65 -5.74 -4.39 -2.34
C ALA A 65 -6.24 -5.22 -3.53
N LEU A 66 -5.33 -5.80 -4.31
CA LEU A 66 -5.64 -6.57 -5.51
C LEU A 66 -6.18 -7.97 -5.18
N ASP A 67 -5.80 -8.53 -4.04
CA ASP A 67 -6.28 -9.85 -3.59
C ASP A 67 -7.73 -9.84 -3.09
N LYS A 68 -8.21 -8.67 -2.66
CA LYS A 68 -9.56 -8.46 -2.13
C LYS A 68 -10.43 -7.54 -2.97
N GLU A 69 -9.85 -6.92 -3.99
CA GLU A 69 -10.51 -5.91 -4.83
C GLU A 69 -11.24 -4.88 -3.95
N ALA A 70 -10.52 -4.34 -2.96
CA ALA A 70 -11.07 -3.40 -1.99
C ALA A 70 -10.00 -2.44 -1.44
N TRP A 71 -10.44 -1.26 -1.03
CA TRP A 71 -9.59 -0.31 -0.30
C TRP A 71 -9.25 -0.87 1.08
N ARG A 72 -7.95 -0.94 1.39
CA ARG A 72 -7.43 -1.36 2.69
C ARG A 72 -6.36 -0.40 3.15
N SER A 73 -6.17 -0.32 4.46
CA SER A 73 -5.06 0.42 5.05
C SER A 73 -4.23 -0.43 5.98
N PHE A 74 -2.94 -0.12 6.02
CA PHE A 74 -1.98 -0.73 6.95
C PHE A 74 -1.12 0.36 7.58
N ARG A 75 -0.48 0.04 8.70
CA ARG A 75 0.42 0.96 9.38
C ARG A 75 1.83 0.84 8.82
N LEU A 76 2.44 1.96 8.45
CA LEU A 76 3.83 1.98 7.96
C LEU A 76 4.81 1.43 9.00
N SER A 77 4.52 1.65 10.30
CA SER A 77 5.30 1.12 11.42
C SER A 77 5.26 -0.42 11.53
N THR A 78 4.26 -1.06 10.94
CA THR A 78 4.09 -2.52 10.97
C THR A 78 4.64 -3.22 9.73
N VAL A 79 5.07 -2.45 8.73
CA VAL A 79 5.66 -2.99 7.49
C VAL A 79 7.02 -3.60 7.82
N VAL A 80 7.20 -4.85 7.41
CA VAL A 80 8.47 -5.57 7.53
C VAL A 80 9.23 -5.63 6.20
N GLY A 81 8.55 -5.40 5.07
CA GLY A 81 9.18 -5.33 3.75
C GLY A 81 8.15 -5.10 2.65
N TRP A 82 8.63 -4.71 1.47
CA TRP A 82 7.81 -4.55 0.27
C TRP A 82 8.65 -4.80 -0.99
N GLU A 83 8.01 -5.23 -2.06
CA GLU A 83 8.65 -5.53 -3.34
C GLU A 83 7.77 -5.09 -4.51
N VAL A 84 8.40 -4.56 -5.57
CA VAL A 84 7.72 -4.18 -6.81
C VAL A 84 7.51 -5.43 -7.65
N LEU A 85 6.30 -5.61 -8.17
CA LEU A 85 5.95 -6.71 -9.08
C LEU A 85 6.19 -6.35 -10.55
#